data_AF-A0A6J1CNI0-F1
#
_entry.id   AF-A0A6J1CNI0-F1
#
_cell.length_a   1.000
_cell.length_b   1.000
_cell.length_c   1.000
_cell.angle_alpha   90.00
_cell.angle_beta   90.00
_cell.angle_gamma   90.00
#
_symmetry.space_group_name_H-M   'P 1'
#
loop_
_entity.id
_entity.type
_entity.pdbx_description
1 polymer ?
#
loop_
_entity_poly.entity_id
_entity_poly.type
_entity_poly.pdbx_seq_one_letter_code
_entity_poly.pdbx_strand_id
1 'polypeptide(L)'
;MIRPASLLPCSPLQLPIVPFFLQIRIQRGINQMPINAAFNHRPAPLFHPLNPFSFSSPPFLRFCSTRPSSAASHAPPPPSPPPVKVLMEKMDLIGIACDENCTPGKYYCLFCPKCKGGPLTERSLSLHVVPTGDFAMWRCYLSECGWAGRIFADGRLAFNGLGRTVKLVGRSAKESLVLEPLGDELIFYFSKRMIPQETLERNFVMQIAGRQGVIAFTYRQNGQLLGCKYRTLDKRFWQEKGTEKLLYGIDDINDADEVIIVEGEMDKLSVEEAGFLNCISVPGGAPRKVSTDSVLPSIEKDTAYQYLWSCKDYLDKVSHIILATDSDEPGQALAEELARRLGKHRCWRVDWPYKDDFNRFKDANEILVHLGPDALKRALKNAKSYEHSNANQIQ
;
A
#
# COMPACT_ATOMS: atom_id res chain seq x y z
N MET A 1 -21.53 41.61 -62.28
CA MET A 1 -22.82 41.17 -61.73
C MET A 1 -23.17 39.83 -62.37
N ILE A 2 -22.87 38.73 -61.70
CA ILE A 2 -23.18 37.38 -62.16
C ILE A 2 -24.33 36.88 -61.28
N ARG A 3 -25.48 36.57 -61.88
CA ARG A 3 -26.63 35.96 -61.21
C ARG A 3 -26.43 34.44 -61.12
N PRO A 4 -26.78 33.79 -60.00
CA PRO A 4 -26.71 32.33 -59.87
C PRO A 4 -28.09 31.65 -59.93
N ALA A 5 -28.01 30.31 -59.93
CA ALA A 5 -28.97 29.31 -59.46
C ALA A 5 -29.90 28.63 -60.49
N SER A 6 -29.72 27.32 -60.62
CA SER A 6 -30.80 26.36 -60.38
C SER A 6 -30.23 25.00 -59.98
N LEU A 7 -30.79 24.47 -58.89
CA LEU A 7 -30.51 23.20 -58.24
C LEU A 7 -31.32 22.06 -58.89
N LEU A 8 -30.76 20.86 -58.91
CA LEU A 8 -31.51 19.60 -58.92
C LEU A 8 -30.88 18.61 -57.91
N PRO A 9 -31.68 17.80 -57.19
CA PRO A 9 -31.22 16.99 -56.07
C PRO A 9 -30.86 15.55 -56.49
N CYS A 10 -29.80 14.98 -55.91
CA CYS A 10 -29.50 13.55 -55.97
C CYS A 10 -30.04 12.82 -54.74
N SER A 11 -30.79 11.74 -54.99
CA SER A 11 -31.36 10.82 -54.01
C SER A 11 -30.29 9.94 -53.34
N PRO A 12 -30.48 9.51 -52.07
CA PRO A 12 -29.62 8.53 -51.42
C PRO A 12 -30.04 7.08 -51.71
N LEU A 13 -29.07 6.24 -52.06
CA LEU A 13 -29.19 4.79 -52.21
C LEU A 13 -29.37 4.11 -50.84
N GLN A 14 -30.50 3.43 -50.67
CA GLN A 14 -30.78 2.48 -49.59
C GLN A 14 -30.11 1.12 -49.88
N LEU A 15 -29.47 0.53 -48.87
CA LEU A 15 -29.07 -0.88 -48.87
C LEU A 15 -29.95 -1.67 -47.87
N PRO A 16 -30.41 -2.88 -48.22
CA PRO A 16 -31.44 -3.59 -47.46
C PRO A 16 -30.89 -4.42 -46.30
N ILE A 17 -31.69 -4.44 -45.23
CA ILE A 17 -31.61 -5.30 -44.05
C ILE A 17 -32.19 -6.68 -44.43
N VAL A 18 -31.48 -7.76 -44.08
CA VAL A 18 -32.03 -9.14 -44.13
C VAL A 18 -31.90 -9.78 -42.74
N PRO A 19 -33.00 -10.27 -42.13
CA PRO A 19 -32.96 -10.95 -40.85
C PRO A 19 -32.81 -12.47 -41.04
N PHE A 20 -31.97 -13.11 -40.24
CA PHE A 20 -31.95 -14.57 -40.11
C PHE A 20 -32.54 -14.97 -38.75
N PHE A 21 -33.76 -15.51 -38.80
CA PHE A 21 -34.39 -16.28 -37.73
C PHE A 21 -33.83 -17.70 -37.75
N LEU A 22 -33.40 -18.22 -36.59
CA LEU A 22 -33.51 -19.65 -36.31
C LEU A 22 -34.03 -19.85 -34.89
N GLN A 23 -35.14 -20.56 -34.82
CA GLN A 23 -35.97 -20.81 -33.66
C GLN A 23 -35.90 -22.31 -33.36
N ILE A 24 -35.49 -22.70 -32.15
CA ILE A 24 -35.79 -24.04 -31.60
C ILE A 24 -36.34 -23.86 -30.18
N ARG A 25 -37.60 -24.27 -30.00
CA ARG A 25 -38.37 -24.39 -28.75
C ARG A 25 -37.76 -25.47 -27.85
N ILE A 26 -37.52 -25.20 -26.56
CA ILE A 26 -38.41 -25.42 -25.38
C ILE A 26 -38.95 -26.84 -25.21
N GLN A 27 -38.55 -27.50 -24.12
CA GLN A 27 -39.47 -28.23 -23.24
C GLN A 27 -39.26 -27.80 -21.78
N ARG A 28 -40.40 -27.62 -21.08
CA ARG A 28 -40.60 -27.13 -19.71
C ARG A 28 -40.87 -28.31 -18.76
N GLY A 29 -40.67 -28.07 -17.46
CA GLY A 29 -41.30 -28.82 -16.35
C GLY A 29 -40.58 -28.52 -15.03
N ILE A 30 -40.87 -27.43 -14.31
CA ILE A 30 -41.98 -27.20 -13.36
C ILE A 30 -41.85 -28.04 -12.07
N ASN A 31 -41.44 -27.44 -10.93
CA ASN A 31 -42.31 -27.17 -9.75
C ASN A 31 -41.55 -26.77 -8.45
N GLN A 32 -41.98 -25.64 -7.88
CA GLN A 32 -42.37 -25.38 -6.48
C GLN A 32 -41.35 -25.50 -5.30
N MET A 33 -41.14 -24.33 -4.65
CA MET A 33 -40.86 -24.10 -3.23
C MET A 33 -42.10 -24.42 -2.33
N PRO A 34 -42.10 -24.21 -0.98
CA PRO A 34 -41.10 -24.36 0.10
C PRO A 34 -41.66 -25.21 1.28
N ILE A 35 -41.01 -25.24 2.47
CA ILE A 35 -41.60 -25.15 3.84
C ILE A 35 -40.84 -25.95 4.95
N ASN A 36 -40.54 -25.24 6.05
CA ASN A 36 -40.38 -25.57 7.50
C ASN A 36 -39.33 -26.54 8.11
N ALA A 37 -38.43 -25.93 8.90
CA ALA A 37 -38.28 -26.00 10.37
C ALA A 37 -38.77 -27.23 11.19
N ALA A 38 -37.86 -27.75 12.05
CA ALA A 38 -38.01 -28.14 13.48
C ALA A 38 -36.75 -28.95 13.91
N PHE A 39 -35.91 -28.55 14.87
CA PHE A 39 -36.00 -28.47 16.34
C PHE A 39 -35.46 -29.70 17.12
N ASN A 40 -34.80 -29.39 18.24
CA ASN A 40 -34.47 -30.19 19.44
C ASN A 40 -33.16 -30.99 19.44
N HIS A 41 -32.39 -31.11 20.52
CA HIS A 41 -32.19 -30.42 21.82
C HIS A 41 -31.07 -31.23 22.51
N ARG A 42 -30.19 -30.62 23.32
CA ARG A 42 -29.87 -31.02 24.71
C ARG A 42 -28.70 -30.21 25.30
N PRO A 43 -28.58 -30.11 26.64
CA PRO A 43 -28.39 -28.84 27.32
C PRO A 43 -27.06 -28.71 28.08
N ALA A 44 -26.79 -27.48 28.52
CA ALA A 44 -25.89 -27.14 29.61
C ALA A 44 -26.68 -26.73 30.87
N PRO A 45 -26.12 -26.85 32.08
CA PRO A 45 -26.46 -26.00 33.23
C PRO A 45 -25.28 -25.07 33.55
N LEU A 46 -25.40 -23.73 33.63
CA LEU A 46 -26.03 -22.89 34.66
C LEU A 46 -25.52 -23.12 36.09
N PHE A 47 -24.63 -22.25 36.60
CA PHE A 47 -24.92 -21.19 37.59
C PHE A 47 -23.64 -20.65 38.28
N HIS A 48 -23.47 -19.32 38.18
CA HIS A 48 -22.78 -18.43 39.13
C HIS A 48 -23.63 -18.25 40.43
N PRO A 49 -23.29 -17.40 41.43
CA PRO A 49 -22.03 -16.71 41.78
C PRO A 49 -21.72 -16.74 43.30
N LEU A 50 -20.58 -16.14 43.71
CA LEU A 50 -20.44 -15.04 44.70
C LEU A 50 -19.15 -15.13 45.55
N ASN A 51 -18.40 -14.02 45.49
CA ASN A 51 -17.34 -13.51 46.36
C ASN A 51 -17.79 -13.37 47.85
N PRO A 52 -16.99 -12.83 48.80
CA PRO A 52 -15.53 -12.60 48.89
C PRO A 52 -14.95 -12.94 50.30
N PHE A 53 -13.64 -12.68 50.51
CA PHE A 53 -12.95 -12.19 51.73
C PHE A 53 -11.69 -12.94 52.16
N SER A 54 -10.68 -12.10 52.40
CA SER A 54 -9.32 -12.28 52.88
C SER A 54 -9.17 -13.02 54.21
N PHE A 55 -8.00 -13.61 54.48
CA PHE A 55 -7.20 -13.37 55.70
C PHE A 55 -5.81 -14.02 55.63
N SER A 56 -4.78 -13.19 55.90
CA SER A 56 -3.51 -13.43 56.62
C SER A 56 -2.71 -14.76 56.52
N SER A 57 -1.44 -14.59 56.15
CA SER A 57 -0.21 -15.37 56.46
C SER A 57 -0.10 -15.85 57.94
N PRO A 58 0.90 -16.67 58.39
CA PRO A 58 2.26 -16.86 57.85
C PRO A 58 2.84 -18.31 58.05
N PRO A 59 4.16 -18.54 58.26
CA PRO A 59 5.02 -19.33 57.37
C PRO A 59 5.44 -20.67 58.01
N PHE A 60 6.26 -21.49 57.33
CA PHE A 60 7.50 -22.03 57.89
C PHE A 60 8.19 -22.99 56.92
N LEU A 61 9.52 -22.83 56.92
CA LEU A 61 10.58 -23.52 56.19
C LEU A 61 10.46 -25.05 56.22
N ARG A 62 10.90 -25.71 55.14
CA ARG A 62 11.69 -26.95 55.25
C ARG A 62 12.59 -27.19 54.05
N PHE A 63 13.86 -27.38 54.38
CA PHE A 63 14.95 -27.93 53.60
C PHE A 63 14.60 -29.29 52.98
N CYS A 64 15.10 -29.54 51.76
CA CYS A 64 15.83 -30.77 51.40
C CYS A 64 16.43 -30.56 49.99
N SER A 65 17.74 -30.54 49.86
CA SER A 65 18.64 -31.70 49.71
C SER A 65 18.70 -32.24 48.28
N THR A 66 19.94 -32.38 47.86
CA THR A 66 20.51 -32.54 46.53
C THR A 66 20.37 -33.95 45.95
N ARG A 67 20.14 -34.07 44.64
CA ARG A 67 20.99 -34.91 43.76
C ARG A 67 20.88 -34.50 42.28
N PRO A 68 21.93 -34.76 41.46
CA PRO A 68 22.26 -34.02 40.24
C PRO A 68 21.83 -34.74 38.95
N SER A 69 21.73 -33.98 37.84
CA SER A 69 22.02 -34.48 36.49
C SER A 69 22.38 -33.34 35.52
N SER A 70 23.60 -33.48 34.99
CA SER A 70 24.20 -32.94 33.77
C SER A 70 23.50 -31.85 32.92
N ALA A 71 24.16 -30.69 32.93
CA ALA A 71 24.53 -29.81 31.82
C ALA A 71 23.86 -29.99 30.43
N ALA A 72 23.17 -28.92 30.01
CA ALA A 72 23.40 -28.27 28.72
C ALA A 72 23.22 -26.75 28.92
N SER A 73 24.32 -26.07 29.23
CA SER A 73 24.34 -24.60 29.30
C SER A 73 24.28 -24.03 27.89
N HIS A 74 23.10 -23.58 27.46
CA HIS A 74 23.01 -22.66 26.34
C HIS A 74 23.69 -21.34 26.76
N ALA A 75 24.88 -21.08 26.22
CA ALA A 75 25.50 -19.77 26.33
C ALA A 75 24.54 -18.73 25.72
N PRO A 76 24.30 -17.58 26.38
CA PRO A 76 23.53 -16.50 25.79
C PRO A 76 24.20 -16.05 24.48
N PRO A 77 23.43 -15.64 23.46
CA PRO A 77 24.00 -15.10 22.23
C PRO A 77 24.92 -13.91 22.56
N PRO A 78 25.98 -13.69 21.78
CA PRO A 78 26.90 -12.58 22.02
C PRO A 78 26.13 -11.25 22.08
N PRO A 79 26.53 -10.32 22.96
CA PRO A 79 25.87 -9.03 23.09
C PRO A 79 25.83 -8.32 21.74
N SER A 80 24.67 -7.78 21.37
CA SER A 80 24.51 -7.00 20.15
C SER A 80 25.50 -5.83 20.15
N PRO A 81 26.14 -5.51 19.01
CA PRO A 81 27.05 -4.38 18.94
C PRO A 81 26.35 -3.07 19.34
N PRO A 82 27.08 -2.08 19.89
CA PRO A 82 26.50 -0.82 20.34
C PRO A 82 25.75 -0.10 19.20
N PRO A 83 24.60 0.56 19.46
CA PRO A 83 23.80 1.26 18.46
C PRO A 83 24.63 2.21 17.58
N VAL A 84 25.59 2.92 18.19
CA VAL A 84 26.48 3.86 17.51
C VAL A 84 27.34 3.18 16.45
N LYS A 85 27.89 1.99 16.71
CA LYS A 85 28.75 1.29 15.74
C LYS A 85 27.96 0.89 14.49
N VAL A 86 26.76 0.34 14.71
CA VAL A 86 25.83 -0.02 13.63
C VAL A 86 25.39 1.22 12.84
N LEU A 87 25.17 2.34 13.54
CA LEU A 87 24.79 3.60 12.92
C LEU A 87 25.90 4.16 12.01
N MET A 88 27.16 4.12 12.47
CA MET A 88 28.31 4.58 11.67
C MET A 88 28.51 3.72 10.43
N GLU A 89 28.47 2.39 10.55
CA GLU A 89 28.54 1.47 9.40
C GLU A 89 27.43 1.78 8.37
N LYS A 90 26.22 2.09 8.84
CA LYS A 90 25.08 2.45 7.98
C LYS A 90 25.24 3.81 7.29
N MET A 91 25.84 4.79 7.97
CA MET A 91 26.13 6.10 7.38
C MET A 91 27.18 6.01 6.28
N ASP A 92 28.19 5.16 6.47
CA ASP A 92 29.21 4.89 5.45
C ASP A 92 28.60 4.32 4.16
N LEU A 93 27.61 3.41 4.28
CA LEU A 93 26.89 2.84 3.14
C LEU A 93 26.16 3.88 2.26
N ILE A 94 25.76 5.02 2.83
CA ILE A 94 25.12 6.12 2.08
C ILE A 94 26.11 7.23 1.69
N GLY A 95 27.41 6.95 1.81
CA GLY A 95 28.50 7.85 1.47
C GLY A 95 28.74 8.97 2.48
N ILE A 96 28.12 8.91 3.67
CA ILE A 96 28.43 9.83 4.76
C ILE A 96 29.60 9.26 5.55
N ALA A 97 30.81 9.58 5.10
CA ALA A 97 32.02 9.27 5.82
C ALA A 97 32.14 10.19 7.04
N CYS A 98 31.85 9.63 8.20
CA CYS A 98 32.18 10.21 9.50
C CYS A 98 33.42 9.47 9.99
N ASP A 99 34.55 10.16 10.12
CA ASP A 99 35.73 9.56 10.76
C ASP A 99 35.35 9.04 12.16
N GLU A 100 36.17 8.15 12.74
CA GLU A 100 35.94 7.46 14.03
C GLU A 100 35.63 8.40 15.24
N ASN A 101 35.62 9.72 15.04
CA ASN A 101 35.40 10.78 16.02
C ASN A 101 33.97 11.37 16.06
N CYS A 102 33.02 10.82 15.30
CA CYS A 102 31.64 11.31 15.36
C CYS A 102 30.95 10.92 16.68
N THR A 103 31.01 11.84 17.64
CA THR A 103 30.46 11.74 18.98
C THR A 103 28.95 12.00 18.95
N PRO A 104 28.12 11.10 19.50
CA PRO A 104 26.70 11.37 19.73
C PRO A 104 26.45 12.71 20.44
N GLY A 105 25.40 13.41 20.01
CA GLY A 105 24.99 14.71 20.55
C GLY A 105 25.69 15.93 19.93
N LYS A 106 26.46 15.76 18.86
CA LYS A 106 27.14 16.86 18.15
C LYS A 106 26.68 16.99 16.70
N TYR A 107 26.78 18.23 16.20
CA TYR A 107 26.60 18.56 14.80
C TYR A 107 27.95 18.55 14.07
N TYR A 108 27.91 18.09 12.83
CA TYR A 108 29.06 17.98 11.94
C TYR A 108 28.74 18.65 10.61
N CYS A 109 29.71 19.37 10.05
CA CYS A 109 29.62 19.95 8.72
C CYS A 109 30.58 19.22 7.78
N LEU A 110 30.03 18.44 6.86
CA LEU A 110 30.73 17.49 6.00
C LEU A 110 30.57 17.85 4.52
N PHE A 111 31.35 17.19 3.67
CA PHE A 111 31.07 17.19 2.23
C PHE A 111 29.83 16.36 1.95
N CYS A 112 28.92 16.91 1.14
CA CYS A 112 27.75 16.17 0.71
C CYS A 112 28.17 15.09 -0.31
N PRO A 113 27.87 13.80 -0.10
CA PRO A 113 28.21 12.75 -1.07
C PRO A 113 27.42 12.86 -2.38
N LYS A 114 26.29 13.58 -2.39
CA LYS A 114 25.48 13.79 -3.59
C LYS A 114 26.02 14.88 -4.51
N CYS A 115 26.26 16.09 -3.99
CA CYS A 115 26.74 17.21 -4.80
C CYS A 115 28.24 17.47 -4.69
N LYS A 116 28.95 16.78 -3.79
CA LYS A 116 30.39 16.97 -3.51
C LYS A 116 30.78 18.41 -3.18
N GLY A 117 29.85 19.18 -2.63
CA GLY A 117 30.05 20.60 -2.29
C GLY A 117 29.75 21.58 -3.43
N GLY A 118 29.15 21.11 -4.53
CA GLY A 118 28.79 21.96 -5.67
C GLY A 118 30.01 22.56 -6.38
N PRO A 119 29.82 23.63 -7.18
CA PRO A 119 30.91 24.29 -7.91
C PRO A 119 32.00 24.87 -7.00
N LEU A 120 31.64 25.26 -5.78
CA LEU A 120 32.55 25.84 -4.78
C LEU A 120 33.26 24.79 -3.95
N THR A 121 32.92 23.50 -4.10
CA THR A 121 33.48 22.39 -3.32
C THR A 121 33.48 22.70 -1.82
N GLU A 122 32.32 23.13 -1.29
CA GLU A 122 32.17 23.48 0.11
C GLU A 122 31.60 22.32 0.96
N ARG A 123 31.86 22.37 2.27
CA ARG A 123 31.20 21.47 3.22
C ARG A 123 29.78 21.95 3.45
N SER A 124 28.84 21.40 2.69
CA SER A 124 27.43 21.82 2.71
C SER A 124 26.50 20.86 3.44
N LEU A 125 26.98 19.69 3.90
CA LEU A 125 26.16 18.68 4.57
C LEU A 125 26.23 18.87 6.09
N SER A 126 25.13 19.30 6.71
CA SER A 126 24.97 19.22 8.16
C SER A 126 24.52 17.82 8.54
N LEU A 127 25.19 17.22 9.52
CA LEU A 127 24.90 15.91 10.08
C LEU A 127 24.77 16.03 11.60
N HIS A 128 23.77 15.39 12.19
CA HIS A 128 23.59 15.29 13.63
C HIS A 128 23.34 13.84 14.04
N VAL A 129 24.19 13.31 14.92
CA VAL A 129 24.01 12.00 15.56
C VAL A 129 23.36 12.26 16.92
N VAL A 130 22.21 11.66 17.21
CA VAL A 130 21.52 11.94 18.47
C VAL A 130 22.29 11.37 19.67
N PRO A 131 22.16 11.95 20.89
CA PRO A 131 22.93 11.52 22.07
C PRO A 131 22.80 10.03 22.41
N THR A 132 21.65 9.42 22.15
CA THR A 132 21.42 7.99 22.42
C THR A 132 22.14 7.07 21.43
N GLY A 133 22.58 7.60 20.28
CA GLY A 133 23.18 6.81 19.20
C GLY A 133 22.17 6.01 18.40
N ASP A 134 20.87 6.24 18.60
CA ASP A 134 19.81 5.46 17.96
C ASP A 134 19.59 5.87 16.50
N PHE A 135 19.90 7.12 16.13
CA PHE A 135 19.80 7.59 14.76
C PHE A 135 20.67 8.82 14.44
N ALA A 136 20.90 9.04 13.16
CA ALA A 136 21.51 10.26 12.65
C ALA A 136 20.58 10.91 11.64
N MET A 137 20.64 12.24 11.51
CA MET A 137 19.93 13.01 10.50
C MET A 137 20.89 13.93 9.76
N TRP A 138 20.61 14.19 8.49
CA TRP A 138 21.42 15.10 7.68
C TRP A 138 20.57 15.98 6.78
N ARG A 139 21.15 17.11 6.38
CA ARG A 139 20.65 18.01 5.33
C ARG A 139 21.80 18.72 4.64
N CYS A 140 21.80 18.69 3.31
CA CYS A 140 22.65 19.53 2.49
C CYS A 140 22.00 20.90 2.31
N TYR A 141 22.73 21.96 2.63
CA TYR A 141 22.25 23.34 2.55
C TYR A 141 22.56 24.03 1.22
N LEU A 142 23.19 23.33 0.28
CA LEU A 142 23.32 23.83 -1.08
C LEU A 142 21.95 23.78 -1.75
N SER A 143 21.46 24.93 -2.24
CA SER A 143 20.10 25.12 -2.77
C SER A 143 19.73 24.11 -3.86
N GLU A 144 20.67 23.84 -4.77
CA GLU A 144 20.48 22.91 -5.90
C GLU A 144 20.53 21.44 -5.49
N CYS A 145 21.01 21.13 -4.28
CA CYS A 145 21.15 19.74 -3.80
C CYS A 145 20.01 19.35 -2.86
N GLY A 146 19.82 20.11 -1.77
CA GLY A 146 18.77 19.86 -0.77
C GLY A 146 18.77 18.47 -0.09
N TRP A 147 19.76 17.62 -0.38
CA TRP A 147 19.76 16.21 0.04
C TRP A 147 19.66 16.07 1.55
N ALA A 148 18.59 15.47 2.04
CA ALA A 148 18.31 15.32 3.45
C ALA A 148 17.80 13.90 3.76
N GLY A 149 17.91 13.51 5.02
CA GLY A 149 17.43 12.21 5.47
C GLY A 149 17.75 11.92 6.92
N ARG A 150 17.37 10.72 7.35
CA ARG A 150 17.66 10.17 8.67
C ARG A 150 17.91 8.67 8.55
N ILE A 151 18.73 8.13 9.44
CA ILE A 151 19.10 6.71 9.46
C ILE A 151 19.16 6.18 10.90
N PHE A 152 18.54 5.03 11.15
CA PHE A 152 18.39 4.46 12.49
C PHE A 152 19.33 3.26 12.70
N ALA A 153 19.83 3.11 13.92
CA ALA A 153 20.62 1.95 14.36
C ALA A 153 19.77 0.67 14.38
N ASP A 154 18.46 0.76 14.70
CA ASP A 154 17.55 -0.37 14.98
C ASP A 154 17.05 -1.14 13.74
N GLY A 155 17.93 -1.63 12.85
CA GLY A 155 17.55 -2.54 11.75
C GLY A 155 16.57 -1.98 10.70
N ARG A 156 16.02 -0.79 10.93
CA ARG A 156 15.15 -0.02 10.04
C ARG A 156 16.00 0.67 8.99
N LEU A 157 16.19 0.00 7.85
CA LEU A 157 16.97 0.52 6.73
C LEU A 157 16.14 1.50 5.91
N ALA A 158 16.59 2.75 5.82
CA ALA A 158 16.30 3.63 4.69
C ALA A 158 17.26 3.26 3.55
N PHE A 159 16.74 2.98 2.36
CA PHE A 159 17.55 2.64 1.18
C PHE A 159 17.46 3.76 0.15
N ASN A 160 18.62 4.11 -0.42
CA ASN A 160 18.74 4.69 -1.75
C ASN A 160 19.93 4.02 -2.45
N GLY A 161 19.66 3.15 -3.43
CA GLY A 161 20.63 2.71 -4.44
C GLY A 161 21.23 1.30 -4.30
N LEU A 162 20.84 0.46 -5.26
CA LEU A 162 21.47 -0.73 -5.84
C LEU A 162 21.80 -1.94 -4.93
N GLY A 163 20.98 -2.98 -5.13
CA GLY A 163 21.40 -4.38 -5.09
C GLY A 163 21.89 -4.89 -3.74
N ARG A 164 20.99 -5.02 -2.76
CA ARG A 164 21.23 -5.95 -1.64
C ARG A 164 19.94 -6.43 -0.99
N THR A 165 20.02 -7.68 -0.60
CA THR A 165 19.03 -8.46 0.11
C THR A 165 18.53 -7.76 1.38
N VAL A 166 17.21 -7.56 1.50
CA VAL A 166 16.60 -6.89 2.67
C VAL A 166 16.02 -7.95 3.61
N LYS A 167 16.49 -7.99 4.87
CA LYS A 167 15.89 -8.85 5.90
C LYS A 167 14.77 -8.09 6.60
N LEU A 168 13.55 -8.61 6.54
CA LEU A 168 12.45 -8.10 7.34
C LEU A 168 12.47 -8.80 8.71
N VAL A 169 12.72 -8.04 9.78
CA VAL A 169 12.66 -8.56 11.15
C VAL A 169 11.29 -8.19 11.72
N GLY A 170 10.33 -9.09 11.57
CA GLY A 170 9.08 -9.03 12.32
C GLY A 170 9.36 -9.13 13.83
N ARG A 171 8.58 -8.38 14.65
CA ARG A 171 8.68 -8.36 16.13
C ARG A 171 8.29 -9.69 16.82
N SER A 172 8.28 -10.80 16.11
CA SER A 172 8.00 -12.12 16.69
C SER A 172 8.88 -13.18 16.02
N ALA A 173 9.59 -13.93 16.85
CA ALA A 173 10.56 -14.93 16.44
C ALA A 173 9.93 -16.05 15.58
N LYS A 174 10.13 -15.97 14.26
CA LYS A 174 10.21 -17.12 13.33
C LYS A 174 10.65 -16.60 11.96
N GLU A 175 11.83 -17.04 11.52
CA GLU A 175 12.40 -16.87 10.16
C GLU A 175 12.18 -15.49 9.51
N SER A 176 13.18 -14.61 9.63
CA SER A 176 13.22 -13.37 8.82
C SER A 176 13.13 -13.72 7.35
N LEU A 177 12.03 -13.33 6.69
CA LEU A 177 11.93 -13.42 5.24
C LEU A 177 12.96 -12.48 4.62
N VAL A 178 13.65 -13.03 3.64
CA VAL A 178 14.76 -12.41 2.94
C VAL A 178 14.22 -11.95 1.59
N LEU A 179 14.21 -10.64 1.34
CA LEU A 179 13.76 -10.08 0.07
C LEU A 179 14.93 -9.88 -0.87
N GLU A 180 14.72 -10.15 -2.15
CA GLU A 180 15.70 -9.95 -3.22
C GLU A 180 15.04 -9.29 -4.44
N PRO A 181 15.84 -8.71 -5.37
CA PRO A 181 15.32 -8.16 -6.61
C PRO A 181 14.51 -9.20 -7.40
N LEU A 182 13.58 -8.73 -8.22
CA LEU A 182 12.77 -9.60 -9.08
C LEU A 182 13.67 -10.35 -10.08
N GLY A 183 13.43 -11.66 -10.22
CA GLY A 183 14.01 -12.46 -11.30
C GLY A 183 13.24 -12.32 -12.61
N ASP A 184 13.84 -12.80 -13.69
CA ASP A 184 13.33 -12.68 -15.07
C ASP A 184 11.89 -13.15 -15.25
N GLU A 185 11.48 -14.21 -14.55
CA GLU A 185 10.11 -14.73 -14.59
C GLU A 185 9.08 -13.68 -14.10
N LEU A 186 9.37 -13.01 -12.98
CA LEU A 186 8.48 -12.00 -12.42
C LEU A 186 8.54 -10.70 -13.22
N ILE A 187 9.73 -10.32 -13.71
CA ILE A 187 9.87 -9.18 -14.64
C ILE A 187 9.01 -9.43 -15.89
N PHE A 188 9.07 -10.62 -16.47
CA PHE A 188 8.24 -11.00 -17.61
C PHE A 188 6.75 -10.96 -17.25
N TYR A 189 6.35 -11.46 -16.08
CA TYR A 189 4.96 -11.39 -15.59
C TYR A 189 4.43 -9.95 -15.54
N PHE A 190 5.23 -8.99 -15.07
CA PHE A 190 4.86 -7.57 -15.04
C PHE A 190 4.89 -6.91 -16.43
N SER A 191 5.80 -7.32 -17.31
CA SER A 191 5.82 -6.83 -18.69
C SER A 191 4.52 -7.15 -19.44
N LYS A 192 3.90 -8.31 -19.19
CA LYS A 192 2.58 -8.67 -19.74
C LYS A 192 1.44 -7.80 -19.21
N ARG A 193 1.68 -7.04 -18.15
CA ARG A 193 0.77 -6.07 -17.56
C ARG A 193 1.14 -4.63 -17.92
N MET A 194 2.06 -4.46 -18.88
CA MET A 194 2.57 -3.16 -19.31
C MET A 194 3.25 -2.38 -18.19
N ILE A 195 3.81 -3.07 -17.18
CA ILE A 195 4.57 -2.45 -16.10
C ILE A 195 6.05 -2.81 -16.31
N PRO A 196 6.90 -1.86 -16.71
CA PRO A 196 8.30 -2.10 -17.00
C PRO A 196 9.13 -2.19 -15.71
N GLN A 197 10.38 -2.68 -15.83
CA GLN A 197 11.24 -2.95 -14.68
C GLN A 197 11.57 -1.69 -13.87
N GLU A 198 11.75 -0.55 -14.55
CA GLU A 198 12.07 0.74 -13.95
C GLU A 198 11.00 1.15 -12.92
N THR A 199 9.73 0.92 -13.24
CA THR A 199 8.60 1.21 -12.36
C THR A 199 8.58 0.26 -11.17
N LEU A 200 8.87 -1.03 -11.38
CA LEU A 200 8.99 -1.99 -10.29
C LEU A 200 10.11 -1.61 -9.32
N GLU A 201 11.25 -1.17 -9.84
CA GLU A 201 12.41 -0.74 -9.06
C GLU A 201 12.13 0.53 -8.27
N ARG A 202 11.53 1.57 -8.89
CA ARG A 202 11.14 2.81 -8.20
C ARG A 202 10.19 2.53 -7.03
N ASN A 203 9.30 1.57 -7.23
CA ASN A 203 8.29 1.16 -6.26
C ASN A 203 8.76 0.10 -5.26
N PHE A 204 10.03 -0.29 -5.34
CA PHE A 204 10.62 -1.33 -4.50
C PHE A 204 9.78 -2.61 -4.48
N VAL A 205 9.32 -3.06 -5.66
CA VAL A 205 8.68 -4.37 -5.82
C VAL A 205 9.79 -5.42 -5.83
N MET A 206 9.67 -6.40 -4.95
CA MET A 206 10.71 -7.40 -4.69
C MET A 206 10.12 -8.81 -4.78
N GLN A 207 10.96 -9.83 -4.57
CA GLN A 207 10.51 -11.21 -4.36
C GLN A 207 11.08 -11.80 -3.07
N ILE A 208 10.53 -12.93 -2.64
CA ILE A 208 11.09 -13.69 -1.51
C ILE A 208 12.23 -14.57 -2.00
N ALA A 209 13.42 -14.40 -1.42
CA ALA A 209 14.59 -15.21 -1.73
C ALA A 209 14.33 -16.70 -1.49
N GLY A 210 14.70 -17.53 -2.47
CA GLY A 210 14.49 -18.98 -2.42
C GLY A 210 13.03 -19.43 -2.58
N ARG A 211 12.09 -18.51 -2.87
CA ARG A 211 10.69 -18.85 -3.21
C ARG A 211 10.31 -18.27 -4.56
N GLN A 212 10.28 -19.13 -5.57
CA GLN A 212 9.87 -18.74 -6.93
C GLN A 212 8.41 -18.31 -6.97
N GLY A 213 8.10 -17.35 -7.85
CA GLY A 213 6.72 -16.92 -8.12
C GLY A 213 6.02 -16.13 -7.01
N VAL A 214 6.75 -15.63 -6.00
CA VAL A 214 6.19 -14.80 -4.92
C VAL A 214 6.67 -13.36 -5.03
N ILE A 215 5.75 -12.49 -5.40
CA ILE A 215 5.93 -11.03 -5.44
C ILE A 215 5.76 -10.48 -4.02
N ALA A 216 6.62 -9.53 -3.64
CA ALA A 216 6.57 -8.79 -2.39
C ALA A 216 6.42 -7.30 -2.68
N PHE A 217 5.25 -6.74 -2.35
CA PHE A 217 5.01 -5.31 -2.35
C PHE A 217 5.47 -4.72 -1.01
N THR A 218 6.48 -3.85 -1.07
CA THR A 218 7.15 -3.32 0.11
C THR A 218 6.50 -2.02 0.59
N TYR A 219 5.87 -2.04 1.76
CA TYR A 219 5.23 -0.86 2.36
C TYR A 219 6.29 -0.04 3.08
N ARG A 220 6.54 1.16 2.57
CA ARG A 220 7.62 2.03 3.03
C ARG A 220 7.10 3.38 3.49
N GLN A 221 7.76 3.94 4.49
CA GLN A 221 7.55 5.31 4.94
C GLN A 221 8.90 5.96 5.23
N ASN A 222 9.13 7.16 4.70
CA ASN A 222 10.41 7.86 4.71
C ASN A 222 11.57 6.97 4.21
N GLY A 223 11.32 6.20 3.15
CA GLY A 223 12.27 5.24 2.58
C GLY A 223 12.49 3.97 3.41
N GLN A 224 11.84 3.85 4.58
CA GLN A 224 12.03 2.76 5.52
C GLN A 224 10.98 1.66 5.33
N LEU A 225 11.42 0.40 5.27
CA LEU A 225 10.50 -0.74 5.16
C LEU A 225 9.76 -0.99 6.47
N LEU A 226 8.42 -0.97 6.43
CA LEU A 226 7.53 -1.17 7.58
C LEU A 226 6.71 -2.46 7.48
N GLY A 227 6.45 -2.94 6.27
CA GLY A 227 5.72 -4.18 6.06
C GLY A 227 5.83 -4.68 4.64
N CYS A 228 5.39 -5.91 4.41
CA CYS A 228 5.30 -6.50 3.08
C CYS A 228 3.97 -7.22 2.91
N LYS A 229 3.35 -6.98 1.76
CA LYS A 229 2.24 -7.78 1.28
C LYS A 229 2.74 -8.63 0.14
N TYR A 230 2.45 -9.91 0.24
CA TYR A 230 2.94 -10.91 -0.66
C TYR A 230 1.82 -11.39 -1.55
N ARG A 231 2.18 -11.73 -2.78
CA ARG A 231 1.27 -12.27 -3.77
C ARG A 231 1.94 -13.36 -4.59
N THR A 232 1.27 -14.48 -4.76
CA THR A 232 1.67 -15.50 -5.74
C THR A 232 1.08 -15.21 -7.13
N LEU A 233 1.66 -15.81 -8.16
CA LEU A 233 1.15 -15.68 -9.54
C LEU A 233 -0.32 -16.12 -9.69
N ASP A 234 -0.77 -17.11 -8.89
CA ASP A 234 -2.15 -17.59 -8.81
C ASP A 234 -3.07 -16.74 -7.91
N LYS A 235 -2.65 -15.51 -7.57
CA LYS A 235 -3.43 -14.51 -6.83
C LYS A 235 -3.78 -14.90 -5.38
N ARG A 236 -2.89 -15.60 -4.67
CA ARG A 236 -3.00 -15.75 -3.21
C ARG A 236 -2.25 -14.61 -2.54
N PHE A 237 -2.86 -14.00 -1.53
CA PHE A 237 -2.31 -12.85 -0.84
C PHE A 237 -2.15 -13.12 0.65
N TRP A 238 -1.06 -12.59 1.22
CA TRP A 238 -0.89 -12.54 2.67
C TRP A 238 -0.02 -11.35 3.05
N GLN A 239 -0.11 -10.94 4.31
CA GLN A 239 0.69 -9.87 4.90
C GLN A 239 1.20 -10.34 6.25
N GLU A 240 2.32 -9.78 6.69
CA GLU A 240 2.83 -10.05 8.02
C GLU A 240 1.89 -9.55 9.12
N LYS A 241 1.75 -10.37 10.16
CA LYS A 241 0.90 -10.04 11.31
C LYS A 241 1.63 -9.02 12.20
N GLY A 242 0.87 -8.06 12.72
CA GLY A 242 1.40 -7.08 13.66
C GLY A 242 2.25 -5.97 13.02
N THR A 243 2.27 -5.87 11.69
CA THR A 243 2.78 -4.68 11.00
C THR A 243 1.74 -3.57 11.06
N GLU A 244 2.20 -2.33 11.15
CA GLU A 244 1.32 -1.17 11.03
C GLU A 244 0.61 -1.17 9.66
N LYS A 245 -0.68 -0.84 9.64
CA LYS A 245 -1.43 -0.72 8.38
C LYS A 245 -1.09 0.63 7.76
N LEU A 246 -0.46 0.60 6.59
CA LEU A 246 -0.04 1.79 5.84
C LEU A 246 -0.64 1.76 4.44
N LEU A 247 -0.72 2.91 3.78
CA LEU A 247 -0.97 3.02 2.34
C LEU A 247 0.33 2.69 1.57
N TYR A 248 0.21 1.91 0.49
CA TYR A 248 1.36 1.63 -0.35
C TYR A 248 1.72 2.86 -1.19
N GLY A 249 2.99 3.25 -1.18
CA GLY A 249 3.47 4.45 -1.89
C GLY A 249 3.26 5.77 -1.13
N ILE A 250 3.03 5.75 0.19
CA ILE A 250 2.74 6.98 0.97
C ILE A 250 3.80 8.09 0.82
N ASP A 251 5.05 7.72 0.57
CA ASP A 251 6.14 8.68 0.38
C ASP A 251 5.99 9.54 -0.89
N ASP A 252 5.23 9.05 -1.89
CA ASP A 252 5.00 9.74 -3.15
C ASP A 252 4.02 10.93 -3.03
N ILE A 253 3.36 11.08 -1.88
CA ILE A 253 2.38 12.15 -1.63
C ILE A 253 2.86 13.18 -0.60
N ASN A 254 4.15 13.15 -0.27
CA ASN A 254 4.76 14.19 0.56
C ASN A 254 4.58 15.55 -0.11
N ASP A 255 3.80 16.42 0.56
CA ASP A 255 3.50 17.79 0.13
C ASP A 255 2.81 17.87 -1.26
N ALA A 256 2.08 16.82 -1.65
CA ALA A 256 1.26 16.81 -2.85
C ALA A 256 -0.12 17.45 -2.58
N ASP A 257 -0.55 18.34 -3.47
CA ASP A 257 -1.89 18.94 -3.40
C ASP A 257 -3.00 17.99 -3.90
N GLU A 258 -2.63 17.04 -4.76
CA GLU A 258 -3.50 16.02 -5.35
C GLU A 258 -2.98 14.61 -5.07
N VAL A 259 -3.89 13.66 -4.83
CA VAL A 259 -3.58 12.23 -4.76
C VAL A 259 -4.57 11.38 -5.54
N ILE A 260 -4.07 10.31 -6.16
CA ILE A 260 -4.89 9.23 -6.73
C ILE A 260 -4.85 8.04 -5.78
N ILE A 261 -6.02 7.57 -5.32
CA ILE A 261 -6.15 6.38 -4.47
C ILE A 261 -6.76 5.26 -5.29
N VAL A 262 -6.03 4.15 -5.42
CA VAL A 262 -6.48 2.92 -6.09
C VAL A 262 -6.67 1.76 -5.11
N GLU A 263 -7.30 0.68 -5.55
CA GLU A 263 -7.56 -0.47 -4.70
C GLU A 263 -6.32 -1.37 -4.49
N GLY A 264 -5.57 -1.66 -5.56
CA GLY A 264 -4.48 -2.62 -5.54
C GLY A 264 -3.10 -2.03 -5.83
N GLU A 265 -2.06 -2.75 -5.41
CA GLU A 265 -0.67 -2.35 -5.68
C GLU A 265 -0.36 -2.36 -7.19
N MET A 266 -0.94 -3.29 -7.96
CA MET A 266 -0.76 -3.32 -9.42
C MET A 266 -1.39 -2.11 -10.12
N ASP A 267 -2.53 -1.62 -9.62
CA ASP A 267 -3.18 -0.44 -10.17
C ASP A 267 -2.34 0.81 -9.91
N LYS A 268 -1.68 0.87 -8.75
CA LYS A 268 -0.78 1.97 -8.40
C LYS A 268 0.40 2.05 -9.36
N LEU A 269 1.00 0.89 -9.66
CA LEU A 269 2.05 0.78 -10.68
C LEU A 269 1.52 1.17 -12.07
N SER A 270 0.26 0.84 -12.38
CA SER A 270 -0.33 1.16 -13.68
C SER A 270 -0.62 2.66 -13.84
N VAL A 271 -1.04 3.33 -12.77
CA VAL A 271 -1.27 4.79 -12.73
C VAL A 271 0.04 5.55 -12.91
N GLU A 272 1.14 5.02 -12.40
CA GLU A 272 2.48 5.56 -12.63
C GLU A 272 2.88 5.53 -14.11
N GLU A 273 2.57 4.44 -14.83
CA GLU A 273 2.77 4.38 -16.29
C GLU A 273 1.94 5.42 -17.06
N ALA A 274 0.81 5.85 -16.49
CA ALA A 274 0.03 6.95 -17.04
C ALA A 274 0.62 8.35 -16.73
N GLY A 275 1.76 8.40 -16.03
CA GLY A 275 2.53 9.59 -15.71
C GLY A 275 2.15 10.28 -14.41
N PHE A 276 1.53 9.56 -13.47
CA PHE A 276 1.16 10.10 -12.15
C PHE A 276 1.92 9.39 -11.05
N LEU A 277 2.87 10.10 -10.43
CA LEU A 277 3.65 9.57 -9.31
C LEU A 277 2.90 9.68 -7.99
N ASN A 278 1.99 10.66 -7.85
CA ASN A 278 1.16 10.94 -6.68
C ASN A 278 0.00 9.93 -6.51
N CYS A 279 0.29 8.63 -6.61
CA CYS A 279 -0.68 7.57 -6.47
C CYS A 279 -0.35 6.64 -5.30
N ILE A 280 -1.38 6.24 -4.54
CA ILE A 280 -1.28 5.30 -3.42
C ILE A 280 -2.34 4.21 -3.51
N SER A 281 -2.08 3.03 -2.94
CA SER A 281 -3.09 1.96 -2.85
C SER A 281 -3.47 1.62 -1.42
N VAL A 282 -4.73 1.19 -1.23
CA VAL A 282 -5.19 0.68 0.06
C VAL A 282 -4.60 -0.70 0.37
N PRO A 283 -4.31 -1.04 1.64
CA PRO A 283 -3.68 -2.32 1.97
C PRO A 283 -4.62 -3.53 1.93
N GLY A 284 -5.90 -3.32 2.29
CA GLY A 284 -6.84 -4.39 2.62
C GLY A 284 -7.84 -4.77 1.53
N GLY A 285 -7.78 -4.16 0.34
CA GLY A 285 -8.82 -4.28 -0.69
C GLY A 285 -10.17 -3.71 -0.22
N ALA A 286 -11.21 -3.88 -1.05
CA ALA A 286 -12.53 -3.36 -0.79
C ALA A 286 -13.33 -4.13 0.28
N PRO A 287 -14.14 -3.44 1.11
CA PRO A 287 -15.13 -4.09 1.97
C PRO A 287 -16.24 -4.72 1.13
N ARG A 288 -16.96 -5.70 1.69
CA ARG A 288 -18.11 -6.31 1.00
C ARG A 288 -19.29 -5.35 0.82
N LYS A 289 -19.47 -4.40 1.74
CA LYS A 289 -20.57 -3.42 1.75
C LYS A 289 -20.14 -2.14 2.45
N VAL A 290 -20.78 -1.03 2.07
CA VAL A 290 -20.71 0.26 2.78
C VAL A 290 -21.34 0.08 4.17
N SER A 291 -20.79 0.75 5.18
CA SER A 291 -21.40 0.77 6.50
C SER A 291 -22.78 1.42 6.43
N THR A 292 -23.79 0.78 7.02
CA THR A 292 -25.15 1.33 7.11
C THR A 292 -25.25 2.45 8.15
N ASP A 293 -24.26 2.59 9.02
CA ASP A 293 -24.25 3.62 10.05
C ASP A 293 -24.01 5.01 9.43
N SER A 294 -24.88 5.96 9.73
CA SER A 294 -24.75 7.36 9.30
C SER A 294 -23.58 8.06 9.99
N VAL A 295 -23.17 7.58 11.16
CA VAL A 295 -22.06 8.11 11.96
C VAL A 295 -20.82 7.28 11.71
N LEU A 296 -19.69 7.93 11.42
CA LEU A 296 -18.41 7.24 11.32
C LEU A 296 -17.97 6.71 12.69
N PRO A 297 -17.35 5.52 12.75
CA PRO A 297 -16.75 5.04 13.99
C PRO A 297 -15.67 6.00 14.49
N SER A 298 -15.43 6.02 15.80
CA SER A 298 -14.26 6.74 16.34
C SER A 298 -12.97 6.14 15.80
N ILE A 299 -11.89 6.92 15.78
CA ILE A 299 -10.59 6.52 15.23
C ILE A 299 -10.13 5.16 15.81
N GLU A 300 -10.33 4.94 17.11
CA GLU A 300 -9.90 3.70 17.79
C GLU A 300 -10.74 2.48 17.40
N LYS A 301 -11.99 2.71 16.97
CA LYS A 301 -12.93 1.65 16.59
C LYS A 301 -12.89 1.35 15.10
N ASP A 302 -12.34 2.25 14.29
CA ASP A 302 -12.28 2.16 12.83
C ASP A 302 -11.12 1.27 12.31
N THR A 303 -10.99 0.09 12.91
CA THR A 303 -9.86 -0.83 12.70
C THR A 303 -9.67 -1.28 11.24
N ALA A 304 -10.73 -1.27 10.43
CA ALA A 304 -10.69 -1.60 9.01
C ALA A 304 -9.96 -0.51 8.20
N TYR A 305 -10.16 0.75 8.57
CA TYR A 305 -9.61 1.93 7.90
C TYR A 305 -8.49 2.62 8.69
N GLN A 306 -7.92 1.92 9.69
CA GLN A 306 -6.82 2.43 10.52
C GLN A 306 -5.67 3.02 9.71
N TYR A 307 -5.42 2.51 8.50
CA TYR A 307 -4.39 3.01 7.59
C TYR A 307 -4.59 4.47 7.18
N LEU A 308 -5.84 4.96 7.10
CA LEU A 308 -6.12 6.37 6.83
C LEU A 308 -5.70 7.24 8.02
N TRP A 309 -5.95 6.77 9.24
CA TRP A 309 -5.59 7.46 10.46
C TRP A 309 -4.08 7.46 10.70
N SER A 310 -3.40 6.35 10.44
CA SER A 310 -1.93 6.28 10.46
C SER A 310 -1.28 7.21 9.43
N CYS A 311 -1.97 7.53 8.33
CA CYS A 311 -1.49 8.41 7.26
C CYS A 311 -2.10 9.81 7.31
N LYS A 312 -2.77 10.20 8.42
CA LYS A 312 -3.56 11.44 8.49
C LYS A 312 -2.75 12.69 8.17
N ASP A 313 -1.53 12.77 8.69
CA ASP A 313 -0.64 13.93 8.48
C ASP A 313 -0.27 14.17 7.00
N TYR A 314 -0.31 13.10 6.19
CA TYR A 314 -0.10 13.19 4.75
C TYR A 314 -1.41 13.57 4.06
N LEU A 315 -2.49 12.86 4.39
CA LEU A 315 -3.78 12.99 3.72
C LEU A 315 -4.50 14.32 4.03
N ASP A 316 -4.31 14.92 5.20
CA ASP A 316 -4.93 16.19 5.57
C ASP A 316 -4.44 17.37 4.71
N LYS A 317 -3.21 17.28 4.19
CA LYS A 317 -2.63 18.31 3.31
C LYS A 317 -3.22 18.27 1.90
N VAL A 318 -3.76 17.12 1.49
CA VAL A 318 -4.26 16.91 0.13
C VAL A 318 -5.63 17.57 -0.03
N SER A 319 -5.74 18.45 -1.03
CA SER A 319 -6.97 19.19 -1.32
C SER A 319 -7.81 18.56 -2.44
N HIS A 320 -7.19 17.73 -3.29
CA HIS A 320 -7.84 17.06 -4.41
C HIS A 320 -7.58 15.55 -4.39
N ILE A 321 -8.63 14.74 -4.20
CA ILE A 321 -8.50 13.28 -4.06
C ILE A 321 -9.25 12.59 -5.19
N ILE A 322 -8.54 11.87 -6.06
CA ILE A 322 -9.12 11.05 -7.11
C ILE A 322 -9.22 9.61 -6.61
N LEU A 323 -10.44 9.09 -6.49
CA LEU A 323 -10.77 7.72 -6.12
C LEU A 323 -10.91 6.89 -7.41
N ALA A 324 -9.91 6.06 -7.65
CA ALA A 324 -9.77 5.16 -8.80
C ALA A 324 -9.87 3.70 -8.35
N THR A 325 -10.93 3.37 -7.60
CA THR A 325 -11.22 2.00 -7.12
C THR A 325 -11.86 1.14 -8.21
N ASP A 326 -11.96 -0.17 -7.98
CA ASP A 326 -12.54 -1.10 -8.94
C ASP A 326 -13.98 -0.73 -9.34
N SER A 327 -14.35 -1.05 -10.58
CA SER A 327 -15.66 -0.75 -11.15
C SER A 327 -16.78 -1.71 -10.68
N ASP A 328 -16.50 -2.58 -9.70
CA ASP A 328 -17.42 -3.57 -9.16
C ASP A 328 -18.03 -3.12 -7.82
N GLU A 329 -19.05 -3.82 -7.32
CA GLU A 329 -19.77 -3.46 -6.09
C GLU A 329 -18.85 -3.22 -4.88
N PRO A 330 -17.88 -4.09 -4.57
CA PRO A 330 -16.88 -3.82 -3.53
C PRO A 330 -16.09 -2.53 -3.79
N GLY A 331 -15.57 -2.33 -4.99
CA GLY A 331 -14.82 -1.11 -5.34
C GLY A 331 -15.65 0.16 -5.18
N GLN A 332 -16.96 0.10 -5.47
CA GLN A 332 -17.87 1.23 -5.20
C GLN A 332 -18.05 1.47 -3.70
N ALA A 333 -18.17 0.40 -2.92
CA ALA A 333 -18.29 0.50 -1.47
C ALA A 333 -17.01 1.08 -0.83
N LEU A 334 -15.84 0.69 -1.33
CA LEU A 334 -14.56 1.24 -0.92
C LEU A 334 -14.50 2.74 -1.19
N ALA A 335 -14.86 3.18 -2.40
CA ALA A 335 -14.86 4.60 -2.77
C ALA A 335 -15.74 5.43 -1.82
N GLU A 336 -16.93 4.92 -1.49
CA GLU A 336 -17.84 5.61 -0.56
C GLU A 336 -17.27 5.71 0.86
N GLU A 337 -16.71 4.62 1.38
CA GLU A 337 -16.12 4.62 2.73
C GLU A 337 -14.87 5.49 2.83
N LEU A 338 -14.06 5.56 1.77
CA LEU A 338 -12.93 6.48 1.64
C LEU A 338 -13.44 7.93 1.61
N ALA A 339 -14.40 8.24 0.73
CA ALA A 339 -14.93 9.59 0.57
C ALA A 339 -15.58 10.12 1.86
N ARG A 340 -16.28 9.25 2.61
CA ARG A 340 -16.87 9.63 3.90
C ARG A 340 -15.81 10.04 4.94
N ARG A 341 -14.69 9.32 5.01
CA ARG A 341 -13.61 9.59 5.99
C ARG A 341 -12.68 10.71 5.58
N LEU A 342 -12.39 10.79 4.29
CA LEU A 342 -11.51 11.80 3.74
C LEU A 342 -12.25 13.13 3.56
N GLY A 343 -13.56 13.12 3.34
CA GLY A 343 -14.37 14.30 3.07
C GLY A 343 -14.79 14.34 1.61
N LYS A 344 -16.10 14.21 1.36
CA LYS A 344 -16.66 14.09 0.01
C LYS A 344 -16.40 15.30 -0.90
N HIS A 345 -16.38 16.50 -0.31
CA HIS A 345 -16.16 17.77 -1.01
C HIS A 345 -14.79 17.83 -1.72
N ARG A 346 -13.81 17.08 -1.24
CA ARG A 346 -12.47 16.98 -1.84
C ARG A 346 -12.25 15.68 -2.63
N CYS A 347 -13.29 14.91 -2.90
CA CYS A 347 -13.18 13.64 -3.63
C CYS A 347 -13.76 13.76 -5.04
N TRP A 348 -13.11 13.09 -5.97
CA TRP A 348 -13.54 12.84 -7.34
C TRP A 348 -13.46 11.35 -7.60
N ARG A 349 -14.44 10.78 -8.29
CA ARG A 349 -14.48 9.35 -8.61
C ARG A 349 -14.21 9.15 -10.10
N VAL A 350 -13.32 8.22 -10.40
CA VAL A 350 -13.08 7.82 -11.79
C VAL A 350 -14.27 7.02 -12.30
N ASP A 351 -14.72 7.39 -13.49
CA ASP A 351 -15.77 6.70 -14.21
C ASP A 351 -15.11 5.88 -15.33
N TRP A 352 -14.76 4.63 -15.04
CA TRP A 352 -13.97 3.79 -15.95
C TRP A 352 -14.70 3.58 -17.29
N PRO A 353 -14.01 3.68 -18.44
CA PRO A 353 -14.64 3.57 -19.75
C PRO A 353 -15.32 2.22 -19.97
N TYR A 354 -16.28 2.19 -20.90
CA TYR A 354 -16.89 0.96 -21.39
C TYR A 354 -15.91 0.20 -22.30
N LYS A 355 -15.80 -1.11 -22.10
CA LYS A 355 -15.10 -2.01 -23.03
C LYS A 355 -16.04 -2.58 -24.10
N ASP A 356 -17.33 -2.64 -23.79
CA ASP A 356 -18.43 -3.04 -24.66
C ASP A 356 -19.72 -2.35 -24.19
N ASP A 357 -20.86 -2.64 -24.81
CA ASP A 357 -22.14 -1.98 -24.53
C ASP A 357 -22.63 -2.13 -23.07
N PHE A 358 -22.11 -3.11 -22.32
CA PHE A 358 -22.60 -3.46 -20.98
C PHE A 358 -21.54 -3.39 -19.89
N ASN A 359 -20.28 -3.66 -20.24
CA ASN A 359 -19.20 -3.82 -19.28
C ASN A 359 -18.23 -2.66 -19.34
N ARG A 360 -17.82 -2.22 -18.15
CA ARG A 360 -16.71 -1.27 -17.98
C ARG A 360 -15.39 -2.02 -17.82
N PHE A 361 -14.30 -1.31 -18.09
CA PHE A 361 -13.01 -1.73 -17.58
C PHE A 361 -13.06 -1.75 -16.05
N LYS A 362 -12.50 -2.80 -15.46
CA LYS A 362 -12.59 -3.09 -14.04
C LYS A 362 -11.71 -2.16 -13.23
N ASP A 363 -10.46 -1.98 -13.65
CA ASP A 363 -9.43 -1.31 -12.87
C ASP A 363 -8.40 -0.61 -13.78
N ALA A 364 -7.44 0.07 -13.15
CA ALA A 364 -6.43 0.84 -13.87
C ALA A 364 -5.53 -0.07 -14.74
N ASN A 365 -5.18 -1.26 -14.24
CA ASN A 365 -4.33 -2.18 -15.00
C ASN A 365 -5.03 -2.73 -16.25
N GLU A 366 -6.33 -3.04 -16.19
CA GLU A 366 -7.07 -3.48 -17.38
C GLU A 366 -7.04 -2.40 -18.48
N ILE A 367 -7.23 -1.12 -18.12
CA ILE A 367 -7.13 -0.02 -19.09
C ILE A 367 -5.71 0.11 -19.65
N LEU A 368 -4.69 0.06 -18.80
CA LEU A 368 -3.31 0.16 -19.24
C LEU A 368 -2.96 -0.94 -20.25
N VAL A 369 -3.35 -2.19 -19.97
CA VAL A 369 -3.07 -3.35 -20.82
C VAL A 369 -3.81 -3.25 -22.16
N HIS A 370 -5.07 -2.83 -22.15
CA HIS A 370 -5.93 -2.88 -23.34
C HIS A 370 -5.90 -1.60 -24.18
N LEU A 371 -5.78 -0.43 -23.56
CA LEU A 371 -5.91 0.87 -24.19
C LEU A 371 -4.65 1.75 -24.06
N GLY A 372 -3.69 1.35 -23.23
CA GLY A 372 -2.42 2.06 -23.05
C GLY A 372 -2.47 3.23 -22.06
N PRO A 373 -1.29 3.83 -21.76
CA PRO A 373 -1.12 4.81 -20.70
C PRO A 373 -1.88 6.12 -20.96
N ASP A 374 -1.99 6.56 -22.22
CA ASP A 374 -2.73 7.78 -22.57
C ASP A 374 -4.23 7.65 -22.30
N ALA A 375 -4.81 6.47 -22.52
CA ALA A 375 -6.22 6.22 -22.23
C ALA A 375 -6.48 6.22 -20.72
N LEU A 376 -5.60 5.56 -19.94
CA LEU A 376 -5.66 5.58 -18.49
C LEU A 376 -5.54 7.01 -17.95
N LYS A 377 -4.58 7.79 -18.48
CA LYS A 377 -4.41 9.20 -18.13
C LYS A 377 -5.66 10.04 -18.38
N ARG A 378 -6.33 9.85 -19.52
CA ARG A 378 -7.59 10.54 -19.83
C ARG A 378 -8.71 10.12 -18.88
N ALA A 379 -8.82 8.84 -18.54
CA ALA A 379 -9.84 8.35 -17.60
C ALA A 379 -9.66 8.99 -16.22
N LEU A 380 -8.43 9.03 -15.69
CA LEU A 380 -8.11 9.66 -14.41
C LEU A 380 -8.43 11.16 -14.40
N LYS A 381 -8.04 11.90 -15.45
CA LYS A 381 -8.30 13.35 -15.56
C LYS A 381 -9.79 13.70 -15.69
N ASN A 382 -10.61 12.76 -16.17
CA ASN A 382 -12.05 12.94 -16.34
C ASN A 382 -12.86 12.46 -15.12
N ALA A 383 -12.20 12.25 -13.97
CA ALA A 383 -12.88 11.90 -12.73
C ALA A 383 -13.96 12.95 -12.38
N LYS A 384 -15.10 12.47 -11.87
CA LYS A 384 -16.28 13.30 -11.58
C LYS A 384 -16.34 13.63 -10.10
N SER A 385 -16.71 14.87 -9.77
CA SER A 385 -16.86 15.29 -8.37
C SER A 385 -17.82 14.37 -7.62
N TYR A 386 -17.40 13.91 -6.45
CA TYR A 386 -18.13 12.92 -5.66
C TYR A 386 -19.50 13.46 -5.18
N GLU A 387 -19.59 14.76 -4.89
CA GLU A 387 -20.84 15.42 -4.50
C GLU A 387 -21.90 15.41 -5.61
N HIS A 388 -21.47 15.52 -6.87
CA HIS A 388 -22.37 15.57 -8.02
C HIS A 388 -22.84 14.19 -8.47
N SER A 389 -22.08 13.13 -8.20
CA SER A 389 -22.42 11.74 -8.57
C SER A 389 -23.62 11.16 -7.80
N ASN A 390 -23.86 11.60 -6.55
CA ASN A 390 -24.99 11.09 -5.75
C ASN A 390 -26.34 11.71 -6.12
N ALA A 391 -26.35 12.86 -6.81
CA ALA A 391 -27.60 13.49 -7.27
C ALA A 391 -28.26 12.70 -8.42
N ASN A 392 -27.49 11.95 -9.20
CA ASN A 392 -27.97 11.20 -10.38
C ASN A 392 -28.32 9.74 -10.09
N GLN A 393 -28.17 9.25 -8.85
CA GLN A 393 -28.56 7.89 -8.44
C GLN A 393 -29.90 7.84 -7.69
N ILE A 394 -30.55 8.98 -7.46
CA ILE A 394 -31.85 9.11 -6.76
C ILE A 394 -32.96 9.54 -7.74
N GLN A 395 -32.81 9.28 -9.05
CA GLN A 395 -33.88 9.47 -10.03
C GLN A 395 -34.32 8.15 -10.65
#